data_AF-R9A7W0-F1
#
_entry.id   AF-R9A7W0-F1
#
_cell.length_a   1.000
_cell.length_b   1.000
_cell.length_c   1.000
_cell.angle_alpha   90.00
_cell.angle_beta   90.00
_cell.angle_gamma   90.00
#
_symmetry.space_group_name_H-M   'P 1'
#
loop_
_entity.id
_entity.type
_entity.pdbx_description
1 polymer ?
#
loop_
_entity_poly.entity_id
_entity_poly.type
_entity_poly.pdbx_seq_one_letter_code
_entity_poly.pdbx_strand_id
1 'polypeptide(L)' 'MKYPDFDSFVGLKIYLEKLFERNVDLVRKRNQIKPSFLNRIQKDIINV' A
#
# COMPACT_ATOMS: atom_id res chain seq x y z
N MET A 1 8.74 14.86 -12.26
CA MET A 1 7.81 14.12 -11.38
C MET A 1 8.23 14.38 -9.94
N LYS A 2 7.35 14.95 -9.10
CA LYS A 2 7.60 15.03 -7.66
C LYS A 2 7.64 13.61 -7.10
N TYR A 3 8.73 13.24 -6.44
CA TYR A 3 8.75 12.02 -5.63
C TYR A 3 7.67 12.15 -4.56
N PRO A 4 6.82 11.12 -4.32
CA PRO A 4 5.85 11.17 -3.24
C PRO A 4 6.60 11.33 -1.92
N ASP A 5 6.42 12.49 -1.30
CA ASP A 5 6.97 12.81 0.01
C ASP A 5 6.19 12.06 1.11
N PHE A 6 6.71 12.16 2.34
CA PHE A 6 6.08 11.53 3.49
C PHE A 6 4.64 12.02 3.69
N ASP A 7 4.41 13.32 3.50
CA ASP A 7 3.10 13.94 3.71
C ASP A 7 2.05 13.40 2.74
N SER A 8 2.40 13.23 1.46
CA SER A 8 1.54 12.62 0.46
C SER A 8 1.17 11.17 0.83
N PHE A 9 2.11 10.42 1.41
CA PHE A 9 1.88 9.04 1.84
C PHE A 9 0.93 8.96 3.05
N VAL A 10 1.15 9.82 4.05
CA VAL A 10 0.30 9.88 5.25
C VAL A 10 -1.10 10.37 4.91
N GLY A 11 -1.21 11.39 4.05
CA GLY A 11 -2.50 11.90 3.57
C GLY A 11 -3.32 10.81 2.88
N LEU A 12 -2.69 10.02 2.01
CA LEU A 12 -3.35 8.88 1.35
C LEU A 12 -3.79 7.82 2.37
N LYS A 13 -2.97 7.50 3.36
CA LYS A 13 -3.33 6.52 4.40
C LYS A 13 -4.59 6.96 5.15
N ILE A 14 -4.58 8.18 5.69
CA ILE A 14 -5.70 8.75 6.45
C ILE A 14 -6.98 8.78 5.60
N TYR A 15 -6.86 9.15 4.32
CA TYR A 15 -7.99 9.17 3.40
C TYR A 15 -8.62 7.79 3.22
N LEU A 16 -7.80 6.77 2.97
CA LEU A 16 -8.28 5.41 2.73
C LEU A 16 -8.85 4.75 4.00
N GLU A 17 -8.27 5.01 5.17
CA GLU A 17 -8.80 4.50 6.44
C GLU A 17 -10.19 5.07 6.75
N LYS A 18 -10.41 6.36 6.44
CA LYS A 18 -11.74 6.98 6.54
C LYS A 18 -12.71 6.40 5.51
N LEU A 19 -12.26 6.19 4.28
CA LEU A 19 -13.12 5.71 3.18
C LEU A 19 -13.62 4.28 3.42
N PHE A 20 -12.77 3.40 3.95
CA PHE A 20 -13.10 1.99 4.15
C PHE A 20 -13.53 1.66 5.57
N GLU A 21 -13.55 2.64 6.48
CA GLU A 21 -13.85 2.47 7.91
C GLU A 21 -13.04 1.34 8.57
N ARG A 22 -11.81 1.13 8.10
CA ARG A 22 -10.90 0.08 8.56
C ARG A 22 -9.45 0.52 8.41
N ASN A 23 -8.55 -0.09 9.18
CA ASN A 23 -7.11 0.14 9.04
C ASN A 23 -6.62 -0.25 7.64
N VAL A 24 -5.72 0.55 7.07
CA VAL A 24 -5.15 0.35 5.73
C VAL A 24 -3.64 0.33 5.81
N ASP A 25 -3.06 -0.77 5.33
CA ASP A 25 -1.61 -0.90 5.16
C ASP A 25 -1.19 -0.52 3.73
N LEU A 26 -0.49 0.59 3.62
CA LEU A 26 0.09 1.05 2.36
C LEU A 26 1.48 0.45 2.14
N VAL A 27 1.61 -0.41 1.12
CA VAL A 27 2.88 -1.00 0.71
C VAL A 27 3.40 -0.29 -0.53
N ARG A 28 4.56 0.39 -0.41
CA ARG A 28 5.25 0.99 -1.56
C ARG A 28 6.07 -0.04 -2.30
N LYS A 29 5.77 -0.28 -3.58
CA LYS A 29 6.60 -1.13 -4.44
C LYS A 29 8.01 -0.55 -4.57
N ARG A 30 9.00 -1.23 -4.02
CA ARG A 30 10.43 -0.92 -4.17
C ARG A 30 11.12 -2.08 -4.90
N ASN A 31 12.21 -1.78 -5.62
CA ASN A 31 12.98 -2.81 -6.34
C ASN A 31 13.53 -3.91 -5.42
N GLN A 32 13.66 -3.63 -4.12
CA GLN A 32 14.19 -4.55 -3.11
C GLN A 32 13.10 -5.35 -2.36
N ILE A 33 11.83 -5.28 -2.77
CA ILE A 33 10.80 -6.13 -2.16
C ILE A 33 11.09 -7.59 -2.51
N LYS A 34 11.09 -8.46 -1.49
CA LYS A 34 11.27 -9.89 -1.68
C LYS A 34 10.19 -10.44 -2.63
N PRO A 35 10.56 -11.15 -3.70
CA PRO A 35 9.58 -11.73 -4.63
C PRO A 35 8.54 -12.62 -3.94
N SER A 36 8.93 -13.36 -2.89
CA SER A 36 8.01 -14.18 -2.09
C SER A 36 6.91 -13.37 -1.41
N PHE A 37 7.23 -12.17 -0.92
CA PHE A 37 6.25 -11.28 -0.31
C PHE A 37 5.28 -10.72 -1.36
N LEU A 38 5.80 -10.33 -2.53
CA LEU A 38 4.97 -9.85 -3.63
C LEU A 38 4.01 -10.92 -4.15
N ASN A 39 4.50 -12.15 -4.30
CA ASN A 39 3.68 -13.30 -4.70
C ASN A 39 2.58 -13.62 -3.67
N ARG A 40 2.86 -13.45 -2.38
CA ARG A 40 1.86 -13.60 -1.31
C ARG A 40 0.75 -12.55 -1.44
N ILE A 41 1.11 -11.27 -1.57
CA ILE A 41 0.14 -10.18 -1.74
C ILE A 41 -0.74 -10.43 -2.97
N GLN A 42 -0.14 -10.84 -4.10
CA GLN A 42 -0.90 -11.10 -5.33
C GLN A 42 -1.93 -12.23 -5.17
N LYS A 43 -1.59 -13.30 -4.44
CA LYS A 43 -2.52 -14.41 -4.17
C LYS A 43 -3.66 -13.96 -3.25
N ASP A 44 -3.34 -13.17 -2.23
CA ASP A 44 -4.33 -12.69 -1.26
C ASP A 44 -5.31 -11.67 -1.90
N ILE A 45 -4.88 -10.91 -2.91
CA ILE A 45 -5.75 -9.97 -3.68
C ILE A 45 -6.78 -10.71 -4.55
N ILE A 46 -6.45 -11.90 -5.06
CA ILE A 46 -7.31 -12.64 -6.01
C ILE A 46 -8.50 -13.31 -5.31
N ASN A 47 -8.53 -13.34 -3.98
CA ASN A 47 -9.60 -13.95 -3.18
C ASN A 47 -10.67 -12.97 -2.68
N VAL A 48 -10.85 -11.82 -3.34
CA VAL A 48 -11.93 -10.85 -3.04
C VAL A 48 -13.07 -11.00 -4.03
#